data_AF-A0A829R6B7-F1
#
_entry.id   AF-A0A829R6B7-F1
#
_cell.length_a   1.000
_cell.length_b   1.000
_cell.length_c   1.000
_cell.angle_alpha   90.00
_cell.angle_beta   90.00
_cell.angle_gamma   90.00
#
_symmetry.space_group_name_H-M   'P 1'
#
loop_
_entity.id
_entity.type
_entity.pdbx_description
1 polymer ?
#
loop_
_entity_poly.entity_id
_entity_poly.type
_entity_poly.pdbx_seq_one_letter_code
_entity_poly.pdbx_strand_id
1 'polypeptide(L)'
;MISSTQELREREQTKFHFIEAKITEKLIEEGSDPFQASIVANLGIKIFEFAFNDWVNTEAEVPFDEKMEETKEKFMKTIQLL
;
A
#
# COMPACT_ATOMS: atom_id res chain seq x y z
N MET A 1 -8.27 -27.53 10.72
CA MET A 1 -8.67 -26.42 9.83
C MET A 1 -8.24 -25.17 10.56
N ILE A 2 -7.07 -24.62 10.21
CA ILE A 2 -6.49 -23.49 10.94
C ILE A 2 -7.51 -22.33 10.87
N SER A 3 -7.68 -21.61 11.95
CA SER A 3 -8.46 -20.37 12.12
C SER A 3 -7.91 -19.20 11.27
N SER A 4 -7.49 -19.51 10.04
CA SER A 4 -6.61 -18.72 9.19
C SER A 4 -7.28 -17.58 8.44
N THR A 5 -8.56 -17.27 8.70
CA THR A 5 -9.33 -16.43 7.77
C THR A 5 -9.75 -15.06 8.32
N GLN A 6 -10.02 -14.94 9.62
CA GLN A 6 -10.50 -13.68 10.21
C GLN A 6 -9.47 -13.02 11.12
N GLU A 7 -8.99 -13.69 12.15
CA GLU A 7 -8.00 -13.11 13.10
C GLU A 7 -6.72 -12.66 12.38
N LEU A 8 -6.23 -13.46 11.42
CA LEU A 8 -5.07 -13.09 10.61
C LEU A 8 -5.33 -11.84 9.74
N ARG A 9 -6.57 -11.71 9.22
CA ARG A 9 -6.99 -10.56 8.41
C ARG A 9 -7.14 -9.30 9.25
N GLU A 10 -7.74 -9.41 10.42
CA GLU A 10 -7.86 -8.31 11.39
C GLU A 10 -6.47 -7.83 11.85
N ARG A 11 -5.55 -8.77 12.07
CA ARG A 11 -4.17 -8.46 12.42
C ARG A 11 -3.43 -7.77 11.26
N GLU A 12 -3.64 -8.21 10.04
CA GLU A 12 -3.07 -7.58 8.84
C GLU A 12 -3.60 -6.15 8.66
N GLN A 13 -4.92 -5.96 8.78
CA GLN A 13 -5.55 -4.63 8.74
C GLN A 13 -4.99 -3.70 9.83
N THR A 14 -4.81 -4.22 11.05
CA THR A 14 -4.23 -3.45 12.15
C THR A 14 -2.80 -3.01 11.84
N LYS A 15 -1.99 -3.85 11.20
CA LYS A 15 -0.62 -3.50 10.78
C LYS A 15 -0.63 -2.38 9.74
N PHE A 16 -1.46 -2.51 8.70
CA PHE A 16 -1.54 -1.48 7.66
C PHE A 16 -2.06 -0.16 8.22
N HIS A 17 -3.05 -0.19 9.11
CA HIS A 17 -3.54 1.02 9.77
C HIS A 17 -2.45 1.71 10.62
N PHE A 18 -1.64 0.93 11.34
CA PHE A 18 -0.52 1.50 12.09
C PHE A 18 0.53 2.14 11.18
N ILE A 19 0.86 1.48 10.05
CA ILE A 19 1.81 2.02 9.06
C ILE A 19 1.24 3.31 8.42
N GLU A 20 -0.04 3.32 8.06
CA GLU A 20 -0.74 4.48 7.49
C GLU A 20 -0.66 5.69 8.42
N ALA A 21 -0.95 5.48 9.71
CA ALA A 21 -0.88 6.52 10.72
C ALA A 21 0.54 7.08 10.83
N LYS A 22 1.57 6.22 10.83
CA LYS A 22 2.97 6.67 10.93
C LYS A 22 3.45 7.42 9.71
N ILE A 23 3.06 7.00 8.51
CA ILE A 23 3.36 7.73 7.26
C ILE A 23 2.67 9.09 7.28
N THR A 24 1.39 9.14 7.67
CA THR A 24 0.61 10.37 7.75
C THR A 24 1.23 11.36 8.75
N GLU A 25 1.54 10.91 9.97
CA GLU A 25 2.22 11.70 10.99
C GLU A 25 3.52 12.30 10.44
N LYS A 26 4.35 11.47 9.79
CA LYS A 26 5.63 11.91 9.24
C LYS A 26 5.47 12.95 8.13
N LEU A 27 4.51 12.78 7.23
CA LEU A 27 4.22 13.75 6.16
C LEU A 27 3.75 15.09 6.73
N ILE A 28 2.94 15.07 7.79
CA ILE A 28 2.49 16.29 8.49
C ILE A 28 3.67 16.98 9.19
N GLU A 29 4.55 16.23 9.85
CA GLU A 29 5.78 16.77 10.46
C GLU A 29 6.69 17.45 9.42
N GLU A 30 6.67 16.98 8.17
CA GLU A 30 7.41 17.56 7.04
C GLU A 30 6.70 18.73 6.37
N GLY A 31 5.53 19.14 6.89
CA GLY A 31 4.79 20.32 6.45
C GLY A 31 3.71 20.04 5.41
N SER A 32 3.38 18.77 5.15
CA SER A 32 2.23 18.43 4.30
C SER A 32 0.91 18.79 4.98
N ASP A 33 -0.06 19.23 4.19
CA ASP A 33 -1.43 19.40 4.66
C ASP A 33 -1.99 18.05 5.18
N PRO A 34 -2.71 18.00 6.33
CA PRO A 34 -3.19 16.75 6.91
C PRO A 34 -4.10 15.93 5.99
N PHE A 35 -4.95 16.60 5.20
CA PHE A 35 -5.83 15.91 4.25
C PHE A 35 -5.00 15.30 3.12
N GLN A 36 -4.07 16.05 2.54
CA GLN A 36 -3.15 15.52 1.51
C GLN A 36 -2.28 14.38 2.05
N ALA A 37 -1.71 14.52 3.25
CA ALA A 37 -0.90 13.50 3.90
C ALA A 37 -1.67 12.18 4.06
N SER A 38 -2.92 12.25 4.54
CA SER A 38 -3.76 11.06 4.71
C SER A 38 -4.08 10.37 3.39
N ILE A 39 -4.37 11.12 2.33
CA ILE A 39 -4.59 10.56 0.99
C ILE A 39 -3.32 9.88 0.50
N VAL A 40 -2.17 10.55 0.56
CA VAL A 40 -0.90 10.01 0.06
C VAL A 40 -0.51 8.74 0.81
N ALA A 41 -0.65 8.71 2.14
CA ALA A 41 -0.36 7.52 2.95
C ALA A 41 -1.26 6.34 2.56
N ASN A 42 -2.57 6.59 2.42
CA ASN A 42 -3.52 5.56 2.02
C ASN A 42 -3.21 5.00 0.63
N LEU A 43 -2.94 5.88 -0.33
CA LEU A 43 -2.58 5.51 -1.69
C LEU A 43 -1.27 4.71 -1.75
N GLY A 44 -0.24 5.14 -1.02
CA GLY A 44 1.04 4.45 -0.96
C GLY A 44 0.90 3.01 -0.45
N ILE A 45 0.09 2.79 0.58
CA ILE A 45 -0.22 1.45 1.10
C ILE A 45 -0.95 0.61 0.06
N LYS A 46 -1.94 1.17 -0.64
CA LYS A 46 -2.68 0.42 -1.66
C LYS A 46 -1.78 -0.01 -2.82
N ILE A 47 -0.90 0.88 -3.30
CA ILE A 47 0.09 0.54 -4.34
C ILE A 47 0.99 -0.59 -3.86
N PHE A 48 1.50 -0.51 -2.62
CA PHE A 48 2.32 -1.57 -2.04
C PHE A 48 1.57 -2.90 -1.92
N GLU A 49 0.34 -2.90 -1.42
CA GLU A 49 -0.47 -4.11 -1.28
C GLU A 49 -0.72 -4.78 -2.64
N PHE A 50 -1.04 -3.99 -3.68
CA PHE A 50 -1.22 -4.53 -5.03
C PHE A 50 0.07 -5.11 -5.59
N ALA A 51 1.18 -4.38 -5.48
CA ALA A 51 2.48 -4.83 -5.96
C ALA A 51 2.92 -6.12 -5.24
N PHE A 52 2.74 -6.18 -3.92
CA PHE A 52 3.14 -7.33 -3.10
C PHE A 52 2.30 -8.56 -3.41
N ASN A 53 0.98 -8.39 -3.52
CA ASN A 53 0.10 -9.49 -3.88
C ASN A 53 0.40 -10.00 -5.30
N ASP A 54 0.64 -9.11 -6.27
CA ASP A 54 1.00 -9.52 -7.63
C ASP A 54 2.35 -10.26 -7.63
N TRP A 55 3.34 -9.72 -6.92
CA TRP A 55 4.69 -10.32 -6.81
C TRP A 55 4.66 -11.71 -6.18
N VAL A 56 3.95 -11.91 -5.08
CA VAL A 56 3.84 -13.23 -4.41
C VAL A 56 3.10 -14.26 -5.27
N ASN A 57 2.15 -13.82 -6.10
CA ASN A 57 1.36 -14.71 -6.94
C ASN A 57 1.93 -14.92 -8.35
N THR A 58 2.97 -14.17 -8.74
CA THR A 58 3.64 -14.34 -10.03
C THR A 58 4.84 -15.28 -9.86
N GLU A 59 4.89 -16.37 -10.63
CA GLU A 59 6.02 -17.32 -10.60
C GLU A 59 7.35 -16.76 -11.17
N ALA A 60 7.37 -15.49 -11.58
CA ALA A 60 8.50 -14.89 -12.28
C ALA A 60 9.55 -14.34 -11.28
N GLU A 61 10.82 -14.44 -11.65
CA GLU A 61 11.98 -13.86 -10.92
C GLU A 61 12.03 -12.32 -10.97
N VAL A 62 10.90 -11.64 -11.15
CA VAL A 62 10.87 -10.18 -11.21
C VAL A 62 11.15 -9.64 -9.80
N PRO A 63 12.16 -8.77 -9.63
CA PRO A 63 12.42 -8.09 -8.36
C PRO A 63 11.20 -7.29 -7.89
N PHE A 64 10.98 -7.25 -6.57
CA PHE A 64 9.81 -6.58 -5.99
C PHE A 64 9.77 -5.08 -6.30
N ASP A 65 10.92 -4.42 -6.36
CA ASP A 65 11.05 -3.00 -6.70
C ASP A 65 10.60 -2.69 -8.14
N GLU A 66 10.91 -3.56 -9.11
CA GLU A 66 10.38 -3.45 -10.47
C GLU A 66 8.85 -3.59 -10.47
N LYS A 67 8.31 -4.50 -9.65
CA LYS A 67 6.86 -4.72 -9.53
C LYS A 67 6.14 -3.56 -8.86
N MET A 68 6.79 -2.93 -7.90
CA MET A 68 6.32 -1.71 -7.25
C MET A 68 6.24 -0.55 -8.23
N GLU A 69 7.27 -0.37 -9.07
CA GLU A 69 7.29 0.69 -10.09
C GLU A 69 6.20 0.47 -11.15
N GLU A 70 6.07 -0.76 -11.65
CA GLU A 70 5.00 -1.13 -12.60
C GLU A 70 3.60 -0.83 -12.03
N THR A 71 3.38 -1.18 -10.76
CA THR A 71 2.11 -0.95 -10.07
C THR A 71 1.84 0.55 -9.88
N LYS A 72 2.86 1.32 -9.49
CA LYS A 72 2.78 2.77 -9.36
C LYS A 72 2.40 3.43 -10.69
N GLU A 73 3.04 3.04 -11.79
CA GLU A 73 2.72 3.56 -13.12
C GLU A 73 1.29 3.26 -13.55
N LYS A 74 0.82 2.02 -13.35
CA LYS A 74 -0.57 1.61 -13.63
C LYS A 74 -1.56 2.44 -12.81
N PHE A 75 -1.24 2.65 -11.55
CA PHE A 75 -2.07 3.44 -10.64
C PHE A 75 -2.17 4.90 -11.08
N MET A 76 -1.05 5.54 -11.40
CA MET A 76 -1.02 6.93 -11.87
C MET A 76 -1.79 7.12 -13.18
N LYS A 77 -1.68 6.16 -14.12
CA LYS A 77 -2.48 6.15 -15.35
C LYS A 77 -3.98 6.04 -15.06
N THR A 78 -4.36 5.26 -14.04
CA THR A 78 -5.77 5.08 -13.65
C THR A 78 -6.36 6.36 -13.07
N ILE A 79 -5.62 7.08 -12.22
CA ILE A 79 -6.08 8.37 -11.66
C ILE A 79 -6.32 9.41 -12.76
N GLN A 80 -5.52 9.42 -13.83
CA GLN A 80 -5.68 10.36 -14.94
C GLN A 80 -6.99 10.16 -15.74
N LEU A 81 -7.70 9.05 -15.53
CA LEU A 81 -8.98 8.74 -16.17
C LEU A 81 -10.20 9.21 -15.35
N LEU A 82 -9.98 9.70 -14.12
CA LEU A 82 -11.01 10.25 -13.23
C LEU A 82 -11.13 11.76 -13.40
#